data_AF-X1HFJ4-F1
#
_entry.id   AF-X1HFJ4-F1
#
_cell.length_a   1.000
_cell.length_b   1.000
_cell.length_c   1.000
_cell.angle_alpha   90.00
_cell.angle_beta   90.00
_cell.angle_gamma   90.00
#
_symmetry.space_group_name_H-M   'P 1'
#
loop_
_entity.id
_entity.type
_entity.pdbx_description
1 polymer ?
#
loop_
_entity_poly.entity_id
_entity_poly.type
_entity_poly.pdbx_seq_one_letter_code
_entity_poly.pdbx_strand_id
1 'polypeptide(L)'
;SVFREIAREVVGVSKLYIIIGSSGEQNNITTYLQNNGIPLDSVVFYIWPRNSVWSRDYGPWFMRKQDNTEGIVDFIYNRPRPQDDTIPWRIGQAWGISVYGSPLEHAGGNFMVDGLGTGFASTLIYEENPSYTPEQIDSLMLEYSGLEQFIVLQKMNTEYTGHIDLWTKILNDTLVMVGEYAPGHANYTLLNQNADSITRCKNREGYPYRVVRMPMPWSISNAPPSYLNSLLIL
;
A
#
# COMPACT_ATOMS: atom_id res chain seq x y z
N SER A 1 -21.10 -1.69 5.18
CA SER A 1 -19.95 -2.45 4.62
C SER A 1 -18.66 -1.79 5.09
N VAL A 2 -17.49 -2.41 4.91
CA VAL A 2 -16.20 -1.77 5.23
C VAL A 2 -15.99 -0.46 4.46
N PHE A 3 -16.32 -0.44 3.16
CA PHE A 3 -16.24 0.77 2.34
C PHE A 3 -17.12 1.92 2.84
N ARG A 4 -18.28 1.60 3.43
CA ARG A 4 -19.15 2.62 4.04
C ARG A 4 -18.48 3.27 5.25
N GLU A 5 -17.87 2.47 6.14
CA GLU A 5 -17.21 3.04 7.32
C GLU A 5 -15.95 3.81 6.90
N ILE A 6 -15.18 3.32 5.94
CA ILE A 6 -14.07 4.09 5.35
C ILE A 6 -14.60 5.43 4.81
N ALA A 7 -15.69 5.43 4.04
CA ALA A 7 -16.26 6.66 3.53
C ALA A 7 -16.70 7.61 4.65
N ARG A 8 -17.36 7.09 5.69
CA ARG A 8 -17.81 7.87 6.86
C ARG A 8 -16.65 8.58 7.55
N GLU A 9 -15.55 7.87 7.79
CA GLU A 9 -14.38 8.43 8.48
C GLU A 9 -13.58 9.38 7.57
N VAL A 10 -13.41 9.06 6.28
CA VAL A 10 -12.64 9.88 5.34
C VAL A 10 -13.28 11.24 5.10
N VAL A 11 -14.60 11.30 4.84
CA VAL A 11 -15.24 12.55 4.39
C VAL A 11 -15.20 13.67 5.43
N GLY A 12 -14.96 13.34 6.70
CA GLY A 12 -14.82 14.31 7.79
C GLY A 12 -13.44 14.97 7.87
N VAL A 13 -12.42 14.39 7.23
CA VAL A 13 -11.02 14.85 7.33
C VAL A 13 -10.35 15.09 5.98
N SER A 14 -10.85 14.51 4.89
CA SER A 14 -10.28 14.63 3.55
C SER A 14 -11.31 14.43 2.45
N LYS A 15 -10.92 14.71 1.20
CA LYS A 15 -11.72 14.38 0.02
C LYS A 15 -11.69 12.87 -0.23
N LEU A 16 -12.85 12.28 -0.45
CA LEU A 16 -13.02 10.91 -0.87
C LEU A 16 -13.21 10.84 -2.38
N TYR A 17 -12.20 10.36 -3.10
CA TYR A 17 -12.29 10.10 -4.53
C TYR A 17 -12.73 8.65 -4.79
N ILE A 18 -13.81 8.47 -5.55
CA ILE A 18 -14.38 7.14 -5.86
C ILE A 18 -14.35 6.93 -7.38
N ILE A 19 -13.66 5.87 -7.82
CA ILE A 19 -13.62 5.45 -9.22
C ILE A 19 -14.77 4.49 -9.50
N ILE A 20 -15.58 4.83 -10.50
CA ILE A 20 -16.81 4.13 -10.87
C ILE A 20 -16.87 3.88 -12.38
N GLY A 21 -17.62 2.87 -12.81
CA GLY A 21 -17.74 2.49 -14.21
C GLY A 21 -18.87 3.20 -14.97
N SER A 22 -19.82 3.84 -14.28
CA SER A 22 -20.95 4.51 -14.94
C SER A 22 -21.65 5.55 -14.06
N SER A 23 -22.44 6.43 -14.69
CA SER A 23 -23.35 7.34 -13.99
C SER A 23 -24.43 6.61 -13.18
N GLY A 24 -24.86 5.43 -13.61
CA GLY A 24 -25.79 4.59 -12.85
C GLY A 24 -25.17 4.11 -11.52
N GLU A 25 -23.90 3.70 -11.54
CA GLU A 25 -23.16 3.35 -10.32
C GLU A 25 -23.00 4.57 -9.40
N GLN A 26 -22.74 5.76 -9.96
CA GLN A 26 -22.70 7.01 -9.19
C GLN A 26 -24.00 7.26 -8.41
N ASN A 27 -25.14 7.10 -9.07
CA ASN A 27 -26.45 7.32 -8.46
C ASN A 27 -26.72 6.31 -7.34
N ASN A 28 -26.35 5.05 -7.56
CA ASN A 28 -26.46 3.99 -6.54
C ASN A 28 -25.60 4.29 -5.31
N ILE A 29 -24.34 4.69 -5.50
CA ILE A 29 -23.43 5.01 -4.40
C ILE A 29 -23.86 6.27 -3.67
N THR A 30 -24.23 7.33 -4.40
CA THR A 30 -24.79 8.58 -3.82
C THR A 30 -25.96 8.27 -2.90
N THR A 31 -26.95 7.52 -3.41
CA THR A 31 -28.14 7.13 -2.62
C THR A 31 -27.76 6.28 -1.41
N TYR A 32 -26.83 5.33 -1.59
CA TYR A 32 -26.36 4.48 -0.49
C TYR A 32 -25.67 5.28 0.63
N LEU A 33 -24.80 6.23 0.28
CA LEU A 33 -24.10 7.08 1.24
C LEU A 33 -25.09 8.00 1.99
N GLN A 34 -26.00 8.66 1.27
CA GLN A 34 -27.03 9.53 1.86
C GLN A 34 -27.95 8.77 2.81
N ASN A 35 -28.44 7.59 2.42
CA ASN A 35 -29.26 6.74 3.28
C ASN A 35 -28.55 6.27 4.55
N ASN A 36 -27.21 6.32 4.58
CA ASN A 36 -26.39 6.00 5.74
C ASN A 36 -25.85 7.26 6.46
N GLY A 37 -26.37 8.44 6.13
CA GLY A 37 -26.01 9.70 6.78
C GLY A 37 -24.56 10.14 6.53
N ILE A 38 -23.98 9.79 5.38
CA ILE A 38 -22.63 10.21 4.99
C ILE A 38 -22.77 11.43 4.05
N PRO A 39 -22.20 12.61 4.42
CA PRO A 39 -22.27 13.81 3.59
C PRO A 39 -21.48 13.63 2.29
N LEU A 40 -21.90 14.31 1.23
CA LEU A 40 -21.32 14.20 -0.11
C LEU A 40 -20.40 15.35 -0.49
N ASP A 41 -20.31 16.41 0.33
CA ASP A 41 -19.55 17.62 0.02
C ASP A 41 -18.06 17.34 -0.24
N SER A 42 -17.52 16.32 0.43
CA SER A 42 -16.14 15.84 0.28
C SER A 42 -16.01 14.67 -0.71
N VAL A 43 -17.08 14.22 -1.36
CA VAL A 43 -17.07 13.05 -2.25
C VAL A 43 -16.93 13.49 -3.71
N VAL A 44 -15.93 12.96 -4.40
CA VAL A 44 -15.66 13.22 -5.81
C VAL A 44 -15.70 11.90 -6.58
N PHE A 45 -16.42 11.86 -7.70
CA PHE A 45 -16.51 10.68 -8.55
C PHE A 45 -15.69 10.85 -9.82
N TYR A 46 -14.98 9.78 -10.19
CA TYR A 46 -14.37 9.62 -11.50
C TYR A 46 -15.00 8.45 -12.24
N ILE A 47 -15.58 8.71 -13.42
CA ILE A 47 -16.15 7.67 -14.27
C ILE A 47 -15.05 7.13 -15.19
N TRP A 48 -14.32 6.13 -14.70
CA TRP A 48 -13.26 5.45 -15.43
C TRP A 48 -13.43 3.93 -15.32
N PRO A 49 -13.20 3.16 -16.41
CA PRO A 49 -13.19 1.71 -16.34
C PRO A 49 -12.10 1.24 -15.37
N ARG A 50 -12.44 0.20 -14.60
CA ARG A 50 -11.58 -0.49 -13.64
C ARG A 50 -11.95 -1.98 -13.64
N ASN A 51 -10.99 -2.84 -13.34
CA ASN A 51 -11.20 -4.28 -13.21
C ASN A 51 -11.53 -4.69 -11.76
N SER A 52 -11.03 -3.96 -10.76
CA SER A 52 -11.21 -4.33 -9.35
C SER A 52 -11.42 -3.11 -8.43
N VAL A 53 -11.38 -3.35 -7.12
CA VAL A 53 -11.56 -2.34 -6.06
C VAL A 53 -10.28 -2.08 -5.26
N TRP A 54 -9.19 -2.78 -5.59
CA TRP A 54 -7.95 -2.81 -4.82
C TRP A 54 -7.05 -1.61 -5.11
N SER A 55 -7.56 -0.40 -4.91
CA SER A 55 -6.84 0.86 -5.21
C SER A 55 -5.56 1.04 -4.40
N ARG A 56 -5.37 0.28 -3.32
CA ARG A 56 -4.07 0.17 -2.62
C ARG A 56 -2.99 -0.40 -3.53
N ASP A 57 -3.33 -1.35 -4.39
CA ASP A 57 -2.35 -2.11 -5.16
C ASP A 57 -1.98 -1.41 -6.46
N TYR A 58 -2.99 -0.98 -7.23
CA TYR A 58 -2.81 -0.35 -8.55
C TYR A 58 -2.81 1.18 -8.50
N GLY A 59 -3.11 1.77 -7.34
CA GLY A 59 -3.26 3.21 -7.21
C GLY A 59 -1.92 3.96 -7.33
N PRO A 60 -1.98 5.29 -7.50
CA PRO A 60 -0.79 6.11 -7.66
C PRO A 60 0.07 6.13 -6.39
N TRP A 61 1.37 5.96 -6.56
CA TRP A 61 2.36 6.28 -5.54
C TRP A 61 2.77 7.74 -5.66
N PHE A 62 2.22 8.60 -4.81
CA PHE A 62 2.56 10.01 -4.81
C PHE A 62 3.94 10.25 -4.20
N MET A 63 4.72 11.13 -4.82
CA MET A 63 6.02 11.58 -4.35
C MET A 63 6.14 13.10 -4.39
N ARG A 64 7.04 13.64 -3.56
CA ARG A 64 7.43 15.05 -3.57
C ARG A 64 8.86 15.14 -4.12
N LYS A 65 9.05 15.92 -5.18
CA LYS A 65 10.37 16.18 -5.77
C LYS A 65 11.13 17.24 -4.97
N GLN A 66 12.45 17.33 -5.18
CA GLN A 66 13.32 18.32 -4.55
C GLN A 66 12.89 19.78 -4.82
N ASP A 67 12.26 20.03 -5.97
CA ASP A 67 11.70 21.34 -6.35
C ASP A 67 10.32 21.63 -5.69
N ASN A 68 9.89 20.81 -4.72
CA ASN A 68 8.59 20.84 -4.05
C ASN A 68 7.36 20.57 -4.92
N THR A 69 7.53 20.20 -6.20
CA THR A 69 6.42 19.77 -7.04
C THR A 69 6.09 18.29 -6.80
N GLU A 70 4.86 17.91 -7.14
CA GLU A 70 4.35 16.56 -6.96
C GLU A 70 4.66 15.69 -8.17
N GLY A 71 4.83 14.40 -7.94
CA GLY A 71 4.95 13.38 -8.97
C GLY A 71 4.18 12.12 -8.58
N ILE A 72 3.91 11.28 -9.56
CA ILE A 72 3.35 9.94 -9.35
C ILE A 72 4.34 8.93 -9.89
N VAL A 73 4.64 7.91 -9.12
CA VAL A 73 5.30 6.69 -9.58
C VAL A 73 4.21 5.68 -9.91
N ASP A 74 4.32 5.11 -11.09
CA ASP A 74 3.45 4.03 -11.54
C ASP A 74 4.28 2.76 -11.71
N PHE A 75 3.81 1.66 -11.14
CA PHE A 75 4.42 0.34 -11.29
C PHE A 75 3.50 -0.52 -12.14
N ILE A 76 4.06 -1.48 -12.88
CA ILE A 76 3.24 -2.42 -13.63
C ILE A 76 2.43 -3.25 -12.63
N TYR A 77 1.10 -3.20 -12.72
CA TYR A 77 0.26 -3.94 -11.79
C TYR A 77 0.41 -5.45 -12.01
N ASN A 78 0.82 -6.18 -10.96
CA ASN A 78 1.10 -7.62 -10.95
C ASN A 78 -0.13 -8.54 -11.12
N ARG A 79 -1.24 -8.05 -11.71
CA ARG A 79 -2.46 -8.82 -12.01
C ARG A 79 -2.90 -8.54 -13.44
N PRO A 80 -3.58 -9.49 -14.11
CA PRO A 80 -4.09 -9.30 -15.47
C PRO A 80 -5.32 -8.37 -15.48
N ARG A 81 -5.12 -7.12 -15.09
CA ARG A 81 -6.14 -6.09 -14.82
C ARG A 81 -5.71 -4.77 -15.48
N PRO A 82 -5.71 -4.71 -16.83
CA PRO A 82 -5.15 -3.59 -17.56
C PRO A 82 -5.93 -2.27 -17.36
N GLN A 83 -7.19 -2.32 -16.91
CA GLN A 83 -7.93 -1.08 -16.62
C GLN A 83 -7.52 -0.48 -15.28
N ASP A 84 -7.23 -1.33 -14.29
CA ASP A 84 -6.68 -0.90 -12.99
C ASP A 84 -5.31 -0.26 -13.17
N ASP A 85 -4.46 -0.86 -14.01
CA ASP A 85 -3.10 -0.39 -14.32
C ASP A 85 -3.06 1.00 -14.98
N THR A 86 -4.17 1.44 -15.59
CA THR A 86 -4.25 2.79 -16.19
C THR A 86 -4.61 3.89 -15.20
N ILE A 87 -5.00 3.55 -13.97
CA ILE A 87 -5.56 4.52 -13.02
C ILE A 87 -4.53 5.60 -12.61
N PRO A 88 -3.25 5.28 -12.31
CA PRO A 88 -2.26 6.30 -11.96
C PRO A 88 -2.09 7.37 -13.05
N TRP A 89 -2.06 6.97 -14.33
CA TRP A 89 -2.00 7.88 -15.48
C TRP A 89 -3.23 8.77 -15.62
N ARG A 90 -4.44 8.21 -15.40
CA ARG A 90 -5.69 8.99 -15.42
C ARG A 90 -5.71 10.04 -14.32
N ILE A 91 -5.25 9.67 -13.11
CA ILE A 91 -5.13 10.60 -11.99
C ILE A 91 -4.11 11.69 -12.31
N GLY A 92 -2.93 11.32 -12.81
CA GLY A 92 -1.90 12.27 -13.22
C GLY A 92 -2.43 13.29 -14.25
N GLN A 93 -3.12 12.82 -15.28
CA GLN A 93 -3.76 13.69 -16.26
C GLN A 93 -4.82 14.61 -15.63
N ALA A 94 -5.71 14.05 -14.81
CA ALA A 94 -6.80 14.80 -14.20
C ALA A 94 -6.32 15.87 -13.21
N TRP A 95 -5.20 15.62 -12.52
CA TRP A 95 -4.67 16.50 -11.48
C TRP A 95 -3.51 17.37 -11.97
N GLY A 96 -3.04 17.17 -13.21
CA GLY A 96 -1.89 17.90 -13.77
C GLY A 96 -0.56 17.50 -13.13
N ILE A 97 -0.45 16.24 -12.67
CA ILE A 97 0.74 15.69 -12.01
C ILE A 97 1.47 14.76 -12.99
N SER A 98 2.78 14.93 -13.13
CA SER A 98 3.61 14.06 -13.97
C SER A 98 3.69 12.64 -13.40
N VAL A 99 3.56 11.64 -14.28
CA VAL A 99 3.64 10.21 -13.93
C VAL A 99 4.92 9.62 -14.51
N TYR A 100 5.62 8.82 -13.71
CA TYR A 100 6.87 8.15 -14.04
C TYR A 100 6.68 6.64 -13.91
N GLY A 101 6.79 5.92 -15.03
CA GLY A 101 6.58 4.47 -15.06
C GLY A 101 7.83 3.69 -14.72
N SER A 102 7.78 2.92 -13.65
CA SER A 102 8.78 1.92 -13.27
C SER A 102 8.62 0.66 -14.13
N PRO A 103 9.71 -0.03 -14.51
CA PRO A 103 9.63 -1.28 -15.25
C PRO A 103 9.32 -2.50 -14.38
N LEU A 104 9.18 -2.34 -13.05
CA LEU A 104 8.92 -3.44 -12.13
C LEU A 104 7.42 -3.78 -12.06
N GLU A 105 7.12 -5.07 -12.01
CA GLU A 105 5.82 -5.55 -11.53
C GLU A 105 5.75 -5.38 -10.02
N HIS A 106 4.80 -4.56 -9.54
CA HIS A 106 4.68 -4.30 -8.12
C HIS A 106 3.26 -3.86 -7.72
N ALA A 107 2.74 -4.42 -6.64
CA ALA A 107 1.50 -3.97 -6.01
C ALA A 107 1.80 -3.08 -4.79
N GLY A 108 1.07 -1.98 -4.65
CA GLY A 108 1.22 -1.07 -3.52
C GLY A 108 0.92 -1.68 -2.14
N GLY A 109 0.14 -2.76 -2.03
CA GLY A 109 0.03 -3.50 -0.76
C GLY A 109 1.34 -4.17 -0.32
N ASN A 110 2.26 -4.41 -1.25
CA ASN A 110 3.60 -4.92 -0.95
C ASN A 110 4.68 -3.81 -0.78
N PHE A 111 4.28 -2.56 -0.57
CA PHE A 111 5.22 -1.46 -0.39
C PHE A 111 4.79 -0.52 0.73
N MET A 112 5.76 -0.12 1.56
CA MET A 112 5.59 0.91 2.59
C MET A 112 6.82 1.78 2.66
N VAL A 113 6.65 3.02 3.10
CA VAL A 113 7.75 3.98 3.25
C VAL A 113 7.70 4.62 4.64
N ASP A 114 8.86 5.01 5.15
CA ASP A 114 8.99 5.70 6.44
C ASP A 114 8.85 7.22 6.35
N GLY A 115 8.78 7.75 5.12
CA GLY A 115 8.71 9.19 4.83
C GLY A 115 10.07 9.91 4.89
N LEU A 116 11.16 9.19 5.20
CA LEU A 116 12.51 9.71 5.34
C LEU A 116 13.52 8.96 4.46
N GLY A 117 13.05 8.38 3.35
CA GLY A 117 13.90 7.76 2.33
C GLY A 117 14.13 6.25 2.50
N THR A 118 13.41 5.58 3.42
CA THR A 118 13.48 4.12 3.56
C THR A 118 12.18 3.47 3.07
N GLY A 119 12.32 2.53 2.14
CA GLY A 119 11.22 1.70 1.65
C GLY A 119 11.30 0.28 2.21
N PHE A 120 10.13 -0.34 2.39
CA PHE A 120 9.97 -1.70 2.87
C PHE A 120 9.06 -2.49 1.94
N ALA A 121 9.47 -3.69 1.58
CA ALA A 121 8.66 -4.64 0.82
C ALA A 121 8.86 -6.06 1.36
N SER A 122 7.98 -6.98 0.97
CA SER A 122 8.25 -8.40 1.16
C SER A 122 9.06 -8.98 0.00
N THR A 123 9.65 -10.17 0.20
CA THR A 123 10.35 -10.94 -0.84
C THR A 123 9.54 -11.19 -2.12
N LEU A 124 8.21 -10.98 -2.10
CA LEU A 124 7.37 -11.05 -3.30
C LEU A 124 7.90 -10.18 -4.45
N ILE A 125 8.48 -9.01 -4.16
CA ILE A 125 9.02 -8.13 -5.22
C ILE A 125 10.10 -8.81 -6.06
N TYR A 126 10.92 -9.67 -5.44
CA TYR A 126 11.93 -10.46 -6.15
C TYR A 126 11.33 -11.63 -6.92
N GLU A 127 10.28 -12.25 -6.37
CA GLU A 127 9.60 -13.39 -7.00
C GLU A 127 8.81 -12.99 -8.25
N GLU A 128 8.20 -11.79 -8.25
CA GLU A 128 7.41 -11.27 -9.36
C GLU A 128 8.25 -10.62 -10.47
N ASN A 129 9.55 -10.39 -10.24
CA ASN A 129 10.44 -9.74 -11.20
C ASN A 129 11.65 -10.62 -11.59
N PRO A 130 11.46 -11.89 -12.05
CA PRO A 130 12.55 -12.84 -12.26
C PRO A 130 13.52 -12.49 -13.39
N SER A 131 13.18 -11.49 -14.22
CA SER A 131 14.07 -10.95 -15.26
C SER A 131 15.17 -10.03 -14.71
N TYR A 132 15.09 -9.65 -13.44
CA TYR A 132 16.05 -8.77 -12.76
C TYR A 132 16.72 -9.52 -11.60
N THR A 133 17.97 -9.16 -11.27
CA THR A 133 18.59 -9.61 -10.02
C THR A 133 18.03 -8.81 -8.84
N PRO A 134 18.09 -9.32 -7.60
CA PRO A 134 17.68 -8.55 -6.42
C PRO A 134 18.33 -7.16 -6.36
N GLU A 135 19.61 -7.03 -6.70
CA GLU A 135 20.33 -5.75 -6.68
C GLU A 135 19.80 -4.77 -7.75
N GLN A 136 19.36 -5.28 -8.91
CA GLN A 136 18.73 -4.45 -9.94
C GLN A 136 17.34 -3.98 -9.49
N ILE A 137 16.57 -4.86 -8.87
CA ILE A 137 15.25 -4.53 -8.30
C ILE A 137 15.42 -3.46 -7.21
N ASP A 138 16.36 -3.65 -6.29
CA ASP A 138 16.69 -2.68 -5.25
C ASP A 138 17.05 -1.33 -5.87
N SER A 139 17.94 -1.32 -6.86
CA SER A 139 18.36 -0.08 -7.54
C SER A 139 17.19 0.66 -8.20
N LEU A 140 16.29 -0.08 -8.86
CA LEU A 140 15.08 0.49 -9.48
C LEU A 140 14.11 1.05 -8.43
N MET A 141 13.95 0.38 -7.29
CA MET A 141 13.14 0.88 -6.17
C MET A 141 13.72 2.16 -5.59
N LEU A 142 15.04 2.23 -5.42
CA LEU A 142 15.73 3.47 -4.99
C LEU A 142 15.49 4.61 -5.97
N GLU A 143 15.71 4.38 -7.27
CA GLU A 143 15.60 5.39 -8.32
C GLU A 143 14.17 5.91 -8.49
N TYR A 144 13.21 5.01 -8.72
CA TYR A 144 11.84 5.43 -9.03
C TYR A 144 11.08 5.93 -7.82
N SER A 145 11.33 5.39 -6.62
CA SER A 145 10.60 5.76 -5.40
C SER A 145 11.29 6.84 -4.57
N GLY A 146 12.42 7.38 -5.04
CA GLY A 146 13.17 8.42 -4.33
C GLY A 146 13.70 7.97 -2.97
N LEU A 147 14.08 6.69 -2.86
CA LEU A 147 14.59 6.10 -1.63
C LEU A 147 16.12 6.14 -1.59
N GLU A 148 16.67 6.11 -0.38
CA GLU A 148 18.10 5.92 -0.11
C GLU A 148 18.39 4.53 0.44
N GLN A 149 17.37 3.87 0.99
CA GLN A 149 17.45 2.51 1.49
C GLN A 149 16.19 1.73 1.13
N PHE A 150 16.38 0.46 0.75
CA PHE A 150 15.30 -0.47 0.51
C PHE A 150 15.51 -1.73 1.35
N ILE A 151 14.52 -2.08 2.18
CA ILE A 151 14.57 -3.20 3.11
C ILE A 151 13.55 -4.23 2.67
N VAL A 152 14.03 -5.41 2.27
CA VAL A 152 13.16 -6.52 1.88
C VAL A 152 13.10 -7.57 2.98
N LEU A 153 11.88 -7.92 3.38
CA LEU A 153 11.57 -8.80 4.51
C LEU A 153 10.87 -10.08 4.02
N GLN A 154 11.00 -11.18 4.77
CA GLN A 154 10.36 -12.44 4.37
C GLN A 154 8.84 -12.31 4.39
N LYS A 155 8.16 -12.64 3.29
CA LYS A 155 6.68 -12.71 3.27
C LYS A 155 6.14 -13.83 4.17
N MET A 156 4.89 -13.71 4.64
CA MET A 156 4.25 -14.79 5.40
C MET A 156 4.13 -16.07 4.58
N ASN A 157 4.33 -17.22 5.24
CA ASN A 157 3.98 -18.52 4.69
C ASN A 157 2.46 -18.63 4.66
N THR A 158 1.88 -19.15 3.58
CA THR A 158 0.44 -19.38 3.32
C THR A 158 -0.41 -18.19 2.89
N GLU A 159 0.00 -16.94 3.12
CA GLU A 159 -0.79 -15.79 2.67
C GLU A 159 -0.66 -15.62 1.13
N TYR A 160 -1.79 -15.51 0.43
CA TYR A 160 -1.83 -15.71 -1.03
C TYR A 160 -1.30 -14.52 -1.84
N THR A 161 -1.31 -13.31 -1.28
CA THR A 161 -0.80 -12.11 -1.95
C THR A 161 0.70 -11.95 -1.79
N GLY A 162 1.26 -12.35 -0.65
CA GLY A 162 2.63 -12.08 -0.24
C GLY A 162 2.84 -10.66 0.31
N HIS A 163 1.79 -9.85 0.51
CA HIS A 163 1.92 -8.42 0.80
C HIS A 163 2.47 -8.14 2.21
N ILE A 164 3.28 -7.07 2.32
CA ILE A 164 3.78 -6.57 3.60
C ILE A 164 2.69 -5.94 4.49
N ASP A 165 1.67 -5.33 3.88
CA ASP A 165 0.60 -4.60 4.57
C ASP A 165 -0.39 -5.45 5.35
N LEU A 166 -0.25 -6.78 5.27
CA LEU A 166 -1.02 -7.72 6.07
C LEU A 166 -0.35 -8.03 7.41
N TRP A 167 0.93 -7.75 7.57
CA TRP A 167 1.68 -8.16 8.78
C TRP A 167 2.67 -7.11 9.30
N THR A 168 2.82 -5.98 8.63
CA THR A 168 3.58 -4.82 9.12
C THR A 168 2.88 -3.52 8.79
N LYS A 169 3.10 -2.49 9.61
CA LYS A 169 2.70 -1.10 9.35
C LYS A 169 3.83 -0.16 9.78
N ILE A 170 4.38 0.62 8.84
CA ILE A 170 5.31 1.70 9.16
C ILE A 170 4.49 2.88 9.69
N LEU A 171 4.75 3.31 10.93
CA LEU A 171 3.97 4.37 11.59
C LEU A 171 4.62 5.74 11.45
N ASN A 172 5.96 5.77 11.47
CA ASN A 172 6.79 6.93 11.18
C ASN A 172 8.23 6.48 10.85
N ASP A 173 9.15 7.45 10.79
CA ASP A 173 10.58 7.29 10.51
C ASP A 173 11.38 6.46 11.53
N THR A 174 10.81 6.10 12.67
CA THR A 174 11.49 5.37 13.76
C THR A 174 10.62 4.30 14.44
N LEU A 175 9.35 4.16 14.10
CA LEU A 175 8.40 3.26 14.74
C LEU A 175 7.68 2.39 13.71
N VAL A 176 7.83 1.08 13.88
CA VAL A 176 7.23 0.06 13.04
C VAL A 176 6.36 -0.87 13.88
N MET A 177 5.16 -1.17 13.41
CA MET A 177 4.29 -2.18 14.01
C MET A 177 4.42 -3.49 13.23
N VAL A 178 4.68 -4.60 13.91
CA VAL A 178 4.82 -5.93 13.30
C VAL A 178 3.88 -6.92 13.97
N GLY A 179 3.19 -7.74 13.17
CA GLY A 179 2.29 -8.77 13.64
C GLY A 179 2.97 -9.81 14.52
N GLU A 180 2.21 -10.35 15.47
CA GLU A 180 2.64 -11.43 16.35
C GLU A 180 1.52 -12.46 16.46
N TYR A 181 1.71 -13.62 15.84
CA TYR A 181 0.86 -14.77 16.11
C TYR A 181 1.22 -15.40 17.47
N ALA A 182 0.34 -16.22 18.02
CA ALA A 182 0.68 -17.03 19.19
C ALA A 182 1.65 -18.17 18.81
N PRO A 183 2.44 -18.70 19.77
CA PRO A 183 3.26 -19.89 19.55
C PRO A 183 2.46 -21.06 18.96
N GLY A 184 3.07 -21.78 18.02
CA GLY A 184 2.43 -22.88 17.28
C GLY A 184 1.84 -22.48 15.93
N HIS A 185 1.70 -21.17 15.64
CA HIS A 185 1.30 -20.72 14.31
C HIS A 185 2.46 -20.84 13.31
N ALA A 186 2.16 -21.17 12.05
CA ALA A 186 3.18 -21.33 11.00
C ALA A 186 4.01 -20.06 10.74
N ASN A 187 3.44 -18.89 11.01
CA ASN A 187 4.10 -17.59 10.87
C ASN A 187 4.68 -17.03 12.18
N TYR A 188 4.61 -17.76 13.31
CA TYR A 188 5.12 -17.28 14.60
C TYR A 188 6.61 -16.91 14.54
N THR A 189 7.45 -17.88 14.18
CA THR A 189 8.91 -17.69 14.12
C THR A 189 9.29 -16.65 13.06
N LEU A 190 8.64 -16.69 11.90
CA LEU A 190 8.92 -15.79 10.78
C LEU A 190 8.66 -14.32 11.14
N LEU A 191 7.49 -14.01 11.74
CA LEU A 191 7.18 -12.63 12.10
C LEU A 191 8.05 -12.11 13.25
N ASN A 192 8.46 -12.99 14.18
CA ASN A 192 9.47 -12.64 15.19
C ASN A 192 10.83 -12.30 14.56
N GLN A 193 11.27 -13.09 13.59
CA GLN A 193 12.52 -12.83 12.87
C GLN A 193 12.47 -11.54 12.04
N ASN A 194 11.34 -11.24 11.39
CA ASN A 194 11.14 -9.97 10.68
C ASN A 194 11.19 -8.79 11.67
N ALA A 195 10.50 -8.89 12.81
CA ALA A 195 10.55 -7.88 13.86
C ALA A 195 12.00 -7.64 14.34
N ASP A 196 12.73 -8.70 14.68
CA ASP A 196 14.14 -8.59 15.09
C ASP A 196 15.01 -7.97 14.00
N SER A 197 14.75 -8.29 12.73
CA SER A 197 15.51 -7.74 11.60
C SER A 197 15.29 -6.24 11.44
N ILE A 198 14.04 -5.77 11.57
CA ILE A 198 13.72 -4.35 11.53
C ILE A 198 14.43 -3.59 12.66
N THR A 199 14.51 -4.15 13.89
CA THR A 199 15.21 -3.48 15.00
C THR A 199 16.73 -3.30 14.78
N ARG A 200 17.32 -4.08 13.86
CA ARG A 200 18.74 -3.95 13.48
C ARG A 200 18.96 -2.94 12.34
N CYS A 201 17.90 -2.52 11.67
CA CYS A 201 17.95 -1.49 10.65
C CYS A 201 17.98 -0.10 11.28
N LYS A 202 18.51 0.87 10.53
CA LYS A 202 18.52 2.28 10.88
C LYS A 202 17.86 3.07 9.77
N ASN A 203 17.18 4.14 10.11
CA ASN A 203 16.67 5.10 9.12
C ASN A 203 17.82 5.94 8.53
N ARG A 204 17.48 6.82 7.60
CA ARG A 204 18.41 7.76 6.95
C ARG A 204 19.25 8.60 7.92
N GLU A 205 18.71 8.96 9.08
CA GLU A 205 19.41 9.74 10.10
C GLU A 205 20.27 8.88 11.05
N GLY A 206 20.29 7.56 10.85
CA GLY A 206 21.07 6.63 11.65
C GLY A 206 20.40 6.17 12.94
N TYR A 207 19.13 6.52 13.17
CA TYR A 207 18.35 6.05 14.31
C TYR A 207 17.80 4.65 14.07
N PRO A 208 17.88 3.73 15.05
CA PRO A 208 17.32 2.40 14.91
C PRO A 208 15.79 2.43 14.92
N TYR A 209 15.15 1.54 14.16
CA TYR A 209 13.70 1.37 14.25
C TYR A 209 13.31 0.69 15.57
N ARG A 210 12.30 1.25 16.23
CA ARG A 210 11.58 0.62 17.33
C ARG A 210 10.46 -0.22 16.75
N VAL A 211 10.35 -1.46 17.21
CA VAL A 211 9.24 -2.34 16.83
C VAL A 211 8.24 -2.48 17.97
N VAL A 212 6.96 -2.27 17.67
CA VAL A 212 5.85 -2.64 18.54
C VAL A 212 5.12 -3.84 17.95
N ARG A 213 4.72 -4.79 18.81
CA ARG A 213 4.07 -6.03 18.39
C ARG A 213 2.55 -5.90 18.43
N MET A 214 1.89 -6.39 17.40
CA MET A 214 0.43 -6.42 17.31
C MET A 214 -0.07 -7.88 17.30
N PRO A 215 -0.82 -8.32 18.32
CA PRO A 215 -1.40 -9.66 18.31
C PRO A 215 -2.26 -9.89 17.05
N MET A 216 -1.93 -10.94 16.29
CA MET A 216 -2.65 -11.31 15.08
C MET A 216 -3.79 -12.27 15.41
N PRO A 217 -5.00 -12.11 14.83
CA PRO A 217 -6.06 -13.09 14.99
C PRO A 217 -5.62 -14.45 14.42
N TRP A 218 -5.77 -15.52 15.19
CA TRP A 218 -5.36 -16.86 14.74
C TRP A 218 -6.14 -17.28 13.48
N SER A 219 -5.43 -17.54 12.38
CA SER A 219 -6.04 -17.98 11.13
C SER A 219 -5.07 -18.80 10.29
N ILE A 220 -5.51 -19.97 9.85
CA ILE A 220 -4.78 -20.82 8.88
C ILE A 220 -5.23 -20.58 7.44
N SER A 221 -6.10 -19.58 7.22
CA SER A 221 -6.54 -19.17 5.89
C SER A 221 -5.37 -18.61 5.09
N ASN A 222 -5.41 -18.78 3.77
CA ASN A 222 -4.49 -18.07 2.88
C ASN A 222 -4.82 -16.57 2.76
N ALA A 223 -5.97 -16.13 3.27
CA ALA A 223 -6.38 -14.74 3.41
C ALA A 223 -6.69 -14.45 4.89
N PRO A 224 -5.69 -14.33 5.77
CA PRO A 224 -5.91 -14.13 7.20
C PRO A 224 -6.43 -12.71 7.47
N PRO A 225 -7.35 -12.54 8.44
CA PRO A 225 -7.71 -11.21 8.92
C PRO A 225 -6.48 -10.55 9.60
N SER A 226 -6.35 -9.24 9.45
CA SER A 226 -5.25 -8.47 10.03
C SER A 226 -5.71 -7.13 10.55
N TYR A 227 -5.26 -6.77 11.75
CA TYR A 227 -5.41 -5.41 12.30
C TYR A 227 -4.46 -4.40 11.65
N LEU A 228 -3.38 -4.90 11.01
CA LEU A 228 -2.33 -4.08 10.43
C LEU A 228 -2.72 -3.53 9.06
N ASN A 229 -3.66 -4.18 8.38
CA ASN A 229 -4.25 -3.69 7.14
C ASN A 229 -5.22 -2.52 7.42
N SER A 230 -4.62 -1.41 7.84
CA SER A 230 -5.26 -0.21 8.34
C SER A 230 -4.89 0.99 7.48
N LEU A 231 -5.74 2.01 7.48
CA LEU A 231 -5.53 3.27 6.79
C LEU A 231 -5.22 4.38 7.80
N LEU A 232 -4.10 5.08 7.58
CA LEU A 232 -3.78 6.30 8.31
C LEU A 232 -4.24 7.48 7.45
N ILE A 233 -4.99 8.39 8.05
CA ILE A 233 -5.44 9.64 7.44
C ILE A 233 -5.09 10.75 8.43
N LEU A 234 -4.39 11.77 7.95
CA LEU A 234 -3.91 12.92 8.72
C LEU A 234 -4.67 14.18 8.33
#